data_AF-A0A7S0MY14-F1
#
_entry.id   AF-A0A7S0MY14-F1
#
_cell.length_a   1.000
_cell.length_b   1.000
_cell.length_c   1.000
_cell.angle_alpha   90.00
_cell.angle_beta   90.00
_cell.angle_gamma   90.00
#
_symmetry.space_group_name_H-M   'P 1'
#
loop_
_entity.id
_entity.type
_entity.pdbx_description
1 polymer ?
#
loop_
_entity_poly.entity_id
_entity_poly.type
_entity_poly.pdbx_seq_one_letter_code
_entity_poly.pdbx_strand_id
1 'polypeptide(L)'
;YTRSTVGRDILNDWAAARAKFVKVMPTEYKAVLEQRAAEAEAEYKAKLERVAEEEKMLTSEDAFEKLKAMAAAAEAESEGRAELLRKERPTRVEAATKLGGFKLYGRESVRHRDPAERLEDWNEVVAQEMPSEEEKKLNTQSARCMDCGVAFCHHQPGSGCP
;
A
#
# COMPACT_ATOMS: atom_id res chain seq x y z
N TYR A 1 -6.73 54.52 18.37
CA TYR A 1 -6.71 53.82 19.67
C TYR A 1 -7.38 54.69 20.73
N THR A 2 -8.30 54.12 21.51
CA THR A 2 -9.34 54.83 22.29
C THR A 2 -8.88 55.66 23.50
N ARG A 3 -7.57 55.88 23.70
CA ARG A 3 -6.93 56.68 24.81
C ARG A 3 -7.49 56.43 26.23
N SER A 4 -8.27 55.37 26.43
CA SER A 4 -8.86 55.02 27.71
C SER A 4 -7.78 54.44 28.62
N THR A 5 -7.60 55.05 29.78
CA THR A 5 -6.69 54.60 30.83
C THR A 5 -7.14 53.24 31.37
N VAL A 6 -8.44 53.09 31.62
CA VAL A 6 -9.05 51.83 32.10
C VAL A 6 -8.82 50.68 31.14
N GLY A 7 -8.98 50.91 29.83
CA GLY A 7 -8.75 49.86 28.83
C GLY A 7 -7.29 49.40 28.77
N ARG A 8 -6.35 50.35 28.95
CA ARG A 8 -4.92 50.03 29.01
C ARG A 8 -4.58 49.21 30.25
N ASP A 9 -5.15 49.54 31.40
CA ASP A 9 -4.90 48.83 32.65
C ASP A 9 -5.46 47.38 32.62
N ILE A 10 -6.65 47.20 32.03
CA ILE A 10 -7.25 45.86 31.83
C ILE A 10 -6.40 44.98 30.92
N LEU A 11 -5.82 45.56 29.85
CA LEU A 11 -4.99 44.80 28.91
C LEU A 11 -3.60 44.50 29.48
N ASN A 12 -3.04 45.40 30.29
CA ASN A 12 -1.74 45.18 30.95
C ASN A 12 -1.79 44.07 32.00
N ASP A 13 -2.94 43.87 32.66
CA ASP A 13 -3.15 42.79 33.63
C ASP A 13 -4.41 41.97 33.31
N TRP A 14 -4.43 41.39 32.11
CA TRP A 14 -5.56 40.60 31.63
C TRP A 14 -5.82 39.35 32.49
N ALA A 15 -4.77 38.74 33.05
CA ALA A 15 -4.87 37.52 33.84
C ALA A 15 -5.65 37.73 35.15
N ALA A 16 -5.47 38.86 35.83
CA ALA A 16 -6.28 39.24 36.98
C ALA A 16 -7.62 39.86 36.56
N ALA A 17 -7.64 40.66 35.49
CA ALA A 17 -8.85 41.34 35.03
C ALA A 17 -9.91 40.35 34.52
N ARG A 18 -9.54 39.23 33.90
CA ARG A 18 -10.48 38.22 33.36
C ARG A 18 -11.49 37.72 34.40
N ALA A 19 -11.09 37.63 35.66
CA ALA A 19 -11.96 37.15 36.75
C ALA A 19 -13.11 38.12 37.07
N LYS A 20 -12.98 39.40 36.68
CA LYS A 20 -14.01 40.44 36.86
C LYS A 20 -15.07 40.42 35.75
N PHE A 21 -14.81 39.74 34.64
CA PHE A 21 -15.74 39.64 33.54
C PHE A 21 -16.71 38.48 33.75
N VAL A 22 -18.00 38.78 33.76
CA VAL A 22 -19.06 37.76 33.81
C VAL A 22 -19.41 37.39 32.37
N LYS A 23 -19.25 36.11 32.03
CA LYS A 23 -19.69 35.58 30.73
C LYS A 23 -21.22 35.45 30.74
N VAL A 24 -21.91 36.40 30.12
CA VAL A 24 -23.36 36.32 29.91
C VAL A 24 -23.61 35.70 28.53
N MET A 25 -24.28 34.55 28.48
CA MET A 25 -24.74 33.93 27.24
C MET A 25 -26.27 34.03 27.15
N PRO A 26 -26.85 34.35 25.97
CA PRO A 26 -28.29 34.25 25.76
C PRO A 26 -28.81 32.85 26.09
N THR A 27 -30.01 32.76 26.69
CA THR A 27 -30.63 31.49 27.13
C THR A 27 -30.71 30.48 26.00
N GLU A 28 -31.19 30.91 24.83
CA GLU A 28 -31.32 30.09 23.63
C GLU A 28 -29.96 29.57 23.14
N TYR A 29 -28.93 30.41 23.20
CA TYR A 29 -27.58 30.02 22.77
C TYR A 29 -26.95 29.01 23.73
N LYS A 30 -27.20 29.15 25.04
CA LYS A 30 -26.76 28.18 26.05
C LYS A 30 -27.41 26.82 25.82
N ALA A 31 -28.72 26.79 25.56
CA ALA A 31 -29.46 25.56 25.27
C ALA A 31 -28.90 24.85 24.01
N VAL A 32 -28.60 25.59 22.95
CA VAL A 32 -27.99 25.02 21.72
C VAL A 32 -26.61 24.43 21.99
N LEU A 33 -25.78 25.06 22.83
CA LEU A 33 -24.46 24.53 23.17
C LEU A 33 -24.55 23.24 24.00
N GLU A 34 -25.47 23.20 24.97
CA GLU A 34 -25.71 22.01 25.79
C GLU A 34 -26.29 20.86 24.96
N GLN A 35 -27.22 21.15 24.05
CA GLN A 35 -27.75 20.17 23.12
C GLN A 35 -26.65 19.56 22.24
N ARG A 36 -25.79 20.39 21.64
CA ARG A 36 -24.67 19.91 20.82
C ARG A 36 -23.66 19.09 21.61
N ALA A 37 -23.40 19.47 22.87
CA ALA A 37 -22.52 18.71 23.74
C ALA A 37 -23.13 17.34 24.08
N ALA A 38 -24.42 17.29 24.40
CA ALA A 38 -25.14 16.05 24.68
C ALA A 38 -25.23 15.15 23.43
N GLU A 39 -25.48 15.71 22.25
CA GLU A 39 -25.46 14.99 20.97
C GLU A 39 -24.07 14.40 20.68
N ALA A 40 -23.01 15.19 20.87
CA ALA A 40 -21.64 14.72 20.68
C ALA A 40 -21.23 13.63 21.69
N GLU A 41 -21.63 13.75 22.95
CA GLU A 41 -21.38 12.75 23.98
C GLU A 41 -22.15 11.45 23.71
N ALA A 42 -23.41 11.55 23.28
CA ALA A 42 -24.21 10.41 22.86
C ALA A 42 -23.62 9.71 21.63
N GLU A 43 -23.16 10.47 20.63
CA GLU A 43 -22.49 9.92 19.44
C GLU A 43 -21.19 9.20 19.82
N TYR A 44 -20.37 9.80 20.70
CA TYR A 44 -19.13 9.20 21.16
C TYR A 44 -19.38 7.90 21.94
N LYS A 45 -20.37 7.90 22.83
CA LYS A 45 -20.78 6.72 23.59
C LYS A 45 -21.30 5.61 22.67
N ALA A 46 -22.12 5.95 21.67
CA ALA A 46 -22.60 4.98 20.68
C ALA A 46 -21.46 4.39 19.85
N LYS A 47 -20.46 5.19 19.46
CA LYS A 47 -19.25 4.71 18.78
C LYS A 47 -18.44 3.74 19.66
N LEU A 48 -18.25 4.07 20.94
CA LEU A 48 -17.58 3.19 21.90
C LEU A 48 -18.32 1.87 22.09
N GLU A 49 -19.65 1.91 22.22
CA GLU A 49 -20.47 0.70 22.34
C GLU A 49 -20.37 -0.18 21.09
N ARG A 50 -20.40 0.41 19.89
CA ARG A 50 -20.22 -0.32 18.62
C ARG A 50 -18.82 -0.95 18.52
N VAL A 51 -17.78 -0.21 18.88
CA VAL A 51 -16.40 -0.74 18.91
C VAL A 51 -16.30 -1.90 19.92
N ALA A 52 -16.90 -1.76 21.10
CA ALA A 52 -16.91 -2.83 22.10
C ALA A 52 -17.72 -4.06 21.64
N GLU A 53 -18.78 -3.88 20.87
CA GLU A 53 -19.54 -4.97 20.26
C GLU A 53 -18.74 -5.66 19.15
N GLU A 54 -18.11 -4.89 18.26
CA GLU A 54 -17.19 -5.38 17.22
C GLU A 54 -16.04 -6.19 17.84
N GLU A 55 -15.39 -5.69 18.91
CA GLU A 55 -14.33 -6.39 19.65
C GLU A 55 -14.82 -7.72 20.26
N LYS A 56 -16.03 -7.74 20.84
CA LYS A 56 -16.64 -8.98 21.36
C LYS A 56 -16.92 -9.99 20.25
N MET A 57 -17.38 -9.55 19.08
CA MET A 57 -17.57 -10.44 17.94
C MET A 57 -16.23 -11.02 17.45
N LEU A 58 -15.20 -10.18 17.33
CA LEU A 58 -13.86 -10.57 16.90
C LEU A 58 -13.16 -11.55 17.84
N THR A 59 -13.43 -11.49 19.14
CA THR A 59 -12.86 -12.41 20.14
C THR A 59 -13.64 -13.73 20.29
N SER A 60 -14.91 -13.76 19.86
CA SER A 60 -15.77 -14.96 19.96
C SER A 60 -15.49 -16.02 18.90
N GLU A 61 -14.78 -15.64 17.84
CA GLU A 61 -14.43 -16.54 16.75
C GLU A 61 -12.93 -16.81 16.79
N ASP A 62 -12.53 -18.09 16.89
CA ASP A 62 -11.14 -18.50 16.74
C ASP A 62 -10.69 -18.25 15.29
N ALA A 63 -10.26 -17.02 15.02
CA ALA A 63 -9.85 -16.56 13.70
C ALA A 63 -8.79 -17.49 13.08
N PHE A 64 -7.95 -18.11 13.92
CA PHE A 64 -6.93 -19.06 13.52
C PHE A 64 -7.52 -20.39 13.00
N GLU A 65 -8.52 -20.96 13.67
CA GLU A 65 -9.21 -22.19 13.21
C GLU A 65 -9.99 -21.92 11.92
N LYS A 66 -10.64 -20.76 11.80
CA LYS A 66 -11.30 -20.34 10.55
C LYS A 66 -10.30 -20.18 9.40
N LEU A 67 -9.17 -19.54 9.65
CA LEU A 67 -8.09 -19.40 8.66
C LEU A 67 -7.52 -20.75 8.24
N LYS A 68 -7.35 -21.67 9.20
CA LYS A 68 -6.88 -23.03 8.94
C LYS A 68 -7.88 -23.83 8.09
N ALA A 69 -9.17 -23.72 8.39
CA ALA A 69 -10.24 -24.34 7.61
C ALA A 69 -10.33 -23.75 6.18
N MET A 70 -10.20 -22.43 6.05
CA MET A 70 -10.15 -21.74 4.76
C MET A 70 -8.92 -22.15 3.95
N ALA A 71 -7.75 -22.31 4.59
CA ALA A 71 -6.53 -22.78 3.95
C ALA A 71 -6.66 -24.25 3.49
N ALA A 72 -7.23 -25.14 4.30
CA ALA A 72 -7.46 -26.54 3.91
C ALA A 72 -8.45 -26.66 2.73
N ALA A 73 -9.50 -25.85 2.70
CA ALA A 73 -10.43 -25.78 1.57
C ALA A 73 -9.74 -25.21 0.32
N ALA A 74 -8.87 -24.21 0.48
CA ALA A 74 -8.08 -23.64 -0.60
C ALA A 74 -7.06 -24.63 -1.16
N GLU A 75 -6.48 -25.52 -0.35
CA GLU A 75 -5.55 -26.56 -0.80
C GLU A 75 -6.26 -27.60 -1.69
N ALA A 76 -7.49 -28.00 -1.36
CA ALA A 76 -8.30 -28.89 -2.19
C ALA A 76 -8.71 -28.26 -3.54
N GLU A 77 -8.93 -26.94 -3.58
CA GLU A 77 -9.12 -26.21 -4.85
C GLU A 77 -7.79 -25.85 -5.55
N SER A 78 -6.66 -25.86 -4.83
CA SER A 78 -5.35 -25.48 -5.36
C SER A 78 -4.78 -26.52 -6.31
N GLU A 79 -5.18 -27.79 -6.24
CA GLU A 79 -4.74 -28.78 -7.23
C GLU A 79 -5.28 -28.40 -8.62
N GLY A 80 -6.56 -28.04 -8.73
CA GLY A 80 -7.16 -27.58 -10.00
C GLY A 80 -6.81 -26.13 -10.38
N ARG A 81 -6.68 -25.20 -9.41
CA ARG A 81 -6.39 -23.78 -9.67
C ARG A 81 -4.90 -23.52 -9.92
N ALA A 82 -4.01 -24.24 -9.23
CA ALA A 82 -2.59 -24.19 -9.54
C ALA A 82 -2.32 -24.84 -10.90
N GLU A 83 -3.05 -25.86 -11.33
CA GLU A 83 -2.91 -26.42 -12.69
C GLU A 83 -3.30 -25.42 -13.79
N LEU A 84 -4.31 -24.56 -13.56
CA LEU A 84 -4.67 -23.45 -14.46
C LEU A 84 -3.68 -22.27 -14.46
N LEU A 85 -2.99 -22.02 -13.34
CA LEU A 85 -1.92 -21.00 -13.21
C LEU A 85 -0.52 -21.53 -13.58
N ARG A 86 -0.33 -22.86 -13.59
CA ARG A 86 0.88 -23.60 -13.96
C ARG A 86 0.81 -24.19 -15.37
N LYS A 87 0.01 -23.63 -16.28
CA LYS A 87 0.48 -23.67 -17.67
C LYS A 87 1.78 -22.90 -17.68
N GLU A 88 2.90 -23.63 -17.56
CA GLU A 88 4.24 -23.05 -17.50
C GLU A 88 4.38 -22.12 -18.69
N ARG A 89 4.40 -20.82 -18.38
CA ARG A 89 4.47 -19.80 -19.42
C ARG A 89 5.81 -19.97 -20.11
N PRO A 90 5.83 -20.24 -21.43
CA PRO A 90 7.07 -20.52 -22.10
C PRO A 90 8.00 -19.32 -21.98
N THR A 91 9.28 -19.58 -21.70
CA THR A 91 10.31 -18.54 -21.58
C THR A 91 11.05 -18.28 -22.89
N ARG A 92 10.97 -19.24 -23.82
CA ARG A 92 11.59 -19.22 -25.15
C ARG A 92 10.56 -19.67 -26.19
N VAL A 93 10.30 -18.84 -27.19
CA VAL A 93 9.47 -19.14 -28.36
C VAL A 93 10.16 -18.64 -29.63
N GLU A 94 9.93 -19.32 -30.76
CA GLU A 94 10.52 -18.94 -32.06
C GLU A 94 10.01 -17.58 -32.56
N ALA A 95 8.73 -17.27 -32.30
CA ALA A 95 8.10 -16.01 -32.70
C ALA A 95 7.27 -15.45 -31.54
N ALA A 96 7.84 -14.48 -30.80
CA ALA A 96 7.14 -13.86 -29.67
C ALA A 96 6.22 -12.73 -30.12
N THR A 97 5.04 -12.65 -29.51
CA THR A 97 4.07 -11.57 -29.75
C THR A 97 4.20 -10.50 -28.67
N LYS A 98 4.46 -9.25 -29.07
CA LYS A 98 4.62 -8.11 -28.13
C LYS A 98 3.34 -7.82 -27.33
N LEU A 99 2.18 -7.81 -28.00
CA LEU A 99 0.92 -7.44 -27.35
C LEU A 99 0.54 -8.46 -26.27
N GLY A 100 0.60 -8.04 -25.01
CA GLY A 100 0.26 -8.91 -23.88
C GLY A 100 1.32 -9.95 -23.52
N GLY A 101 2.55 -9.84 -24.05
CA GLY A 101 3.63 -10.81 -23.83
C GLY A 101 3.99 -11.02 -22.36
N PHE A 102 3.83 -10.02 -21.50
CA PHE A 102 4.03 -10.17 -20.04
C PHE A 102 3.13 -11.23 -19.40
N LYS A 103 1.90 -11.40 -19.92
CA LYS A 103 0.94 -12.39 -19.44
C LYS A 103 1.24 -13.77 -20.01
N LEU A 104 1.68 -13.85 -21.26
CA LEU A 104 1.87 -15.10 -22.01
C LEU A 104 3.20 -15.78 -21.72
N TYR A 105 4.28 -15.03 -21.57
CA TYR A 105 5.63 -15.57 -21.43
C TYR A 105 6.10 -15.57 -19.96
N GLY A 106 7.06 -16.44 -19.62
CA GLY A 106 7.75 -16.50 -18.33
C GLY A 106 8.99 -15.59 -18.30
N ARG A 107 9.48 -15.22 -17.11
CA ARG A 107 10.78 -14.52 -16.99
C ARG A 107 11.89 -15.56 -16.95
N GLU A 108 12.98 -15.30 -17.65
CA GLU A 108 14.17 -16.15 -17.61
C GLU A 108 15.40 -15.29 -17.34
N SER A 109 16.21 -15.69 -16.37
CA SER A 109 17.49 -15.03 -16.08
C SER A 109 18.57 -15.47 -17.07
N VAL A 110 19.59 -14.64 -17.22
CA VAL A 110 20.80 -15.00 -17.97
C VAL A 110 21.51 -16.17 -17.26
N ARG A 111 22.05 -17.12 -18.03
CA ARG A 111 22.83 -18.23 -17.47
C ARG A 111 24.23 -17.74 -17.11
N HIS A 112 24.75 -18.17 -15.98
CA HIS A 112 26.11 -17.84 -15.54
C HIS A 112 27.04 -19.05 -15.71
N ARG A 113 28.34 -18.78 -15.84
CA ARG A 113 29.40 -19.81 -15.83
C ARG A 113 29.55 -20.43 -14.45
N ASP A 114 30.10 -21.64 -14.40
CA ASP A 114 30.29 -22.36 -13.14
C ASP A 114 31.23 -21.58 -12.20
N PRO A 115 30.96 -21.50 -10.88
CA PRO A 115 31.84 -20.81 -9.95
C PRO A 115 33.29 -21.30 -9.96
N ALA A 116 33.56 -22.58 -10.20
CA ALA A 116 34.92 -23.11 -10.22
C ALA A 116 35.72 -22.57 -11.40
N GLU A 117 35.12 -22.56 -12.60
CA GLU A 117 35.74 -21.99 -13.82
C GLU A 117 36.01 -20.49 -13.66
N ARG A 118 35.10 -19.76 -12.99
CA ARG A 118 35.23 -18.30 -12.77
C ARG A 118 36.35 -17.90 -11.82
N LEU A 119 36.96 -18.83 -11.10
CA LEU A 119 38.11 -18.55 -10.23
C LEU A 119 39.44 -18.58 -11.01
N GLU A 120 39.46 -19.24 -12.16
CA GLU A 120 40.67 -19.47 -12.95
C GLU A 120 40.93 -18.36 -13.98
N ASP A 121 39.92 -17.53 -14.27
CA ASP A 121 40.00 -16.45 -15.26
C ASP A 121 39.26 -15.17 -14.83
N TRP A 122 39.48 -14.09 -15.61
CA TRP A 122 38.83 -12.78 -15.44
C TRP A 122 37.83 -12.47 -16.56
N ASN A 123 37.38 -13.48 -17.31
CA ASN A 123 36.41 -13.31 -18.38
C ASN A 123 35.01 -13.04 -17.82
N GLU A 124 34.07 -12.68 -18.70
CA GLU A 124 32.69 -12.35 -18.31
C GLU A 124 31.97 -13.50 -17.58
N VAL A 125 31.17 -13.21 -16.56
CA VAL A 125 30.49 -14.22 -15.72
C VAL A 125 29.31 -14.88 -16.45
N VAL A 126 28.75 -14.22 -17.45
CA VAL A 126 27.66 -14.71 -18.28
C VAL A 126 28.15 -15.88 -19.14
N ALA A 127 27.37 -16.96 -19.15
CA ALA A 127 27.63 -18.09 -20.03
C ALA A 127 27.18 -17.72 -21.45
N GLN A 128 28.08 -17.89 -22.43
CA GLN A 128 27.73 -17.76 -23.83
C GLN A 128 26.82 -18.93 -24.23
N GLU A 129 25.63 -18.61 -24.74
CA GLU A 129 24.69 -19.59 -25.30
C GLU A 129 24.89 -19.70 -26.81
N MET A 130 24.30 -20.73 -27.43
CA MET A 130 24.25 -20.81 -28.89
C MET A 130 23.51 -19.58 -29.44
N PRO A 131 24.00 -18.91 -30.50
CA PRO A 131 23.39 -17.68 -31.00
C PRO A 131 21.89 -17.80 -31.30
N SER A 132 21.45 -18.96 -31.82
CA SER A 132 20.05 -19.23 -32.10
C SER A 132 19.17 -19.30 -30.86
N GLU A 133 19.69 -19.82 -29.74
CA GLU A 133 18.95 -19.93 -28.49
C GLU A 133 18.91 -18.61 -27.73
N GLU A 134 20.01 -17.85 -27.79
CA GLU A 134 20.08 -16.50 -27.28
C GLU A 134 19.08 -15.57 -27.99
N GLU A 135 18.99 -15.64 -29.31
CA GLU A 135 18.04 -14.82 -30.09
C GLU A 135 16.58 -15.11 -29.69
N LYS A 136 16.20 -16.38 -29.56
CA LYS A 136 14.85 -16.78 -29.11
C LYS A 136 14.54 -16.26 -27.72
N LYS A 137 15.51 -16.36 -26.82
CA LYS A 137 15.40 -15.85 -25.44
C LYS A 137 15.22 -14.33 -25.45
N LEU A 138 16.06 -13.59 -26.17
CA LEU A 138 15.99 -12.12 -26.25
C LEU A 138 14.67 -11.67 -26.89
N ASN A 139 14.23 -12.31 -27.97
CA ASN A 139 12.95 -12.04 -28.62
C ASN A 139 11.76 -12.27 -27.65
N THR A 140 11.76 -13.40 -26.95
CA THR A 140 10.70 -13.73 -25.98
C THR A 140 10.69 -12.80 -24.77
N GLN A 141 11.86 -12.48 -24.21
CA GLN A 141 11.97 -11.62 -23.03
C GLN A 141 11.65 -10.15 -23.35
N SER A 142 12.06 -9.65 -24.52
CA SER A 142 11.73 -8.28 -24.96
C SER A 142 10.24 -8.09 -25.25
N ALA A 143 9.55 -9.11 -25.78
CA ALA A 143 8.10 -9.11 -25.98
C ALA A 143 7.29 -8.97 -24.69
N ARG A 144 7.90 -9.14 -23.52
CA ARG A 144 7.26 -8.92 -22.21
C ARG A 144 7.08 -7.45 -21.86
N CYS A 145 7.75 -6.52 -22.55
CA CYS A 145 7.59 -5.09 -22.32
C CYS A 145 6.15 -4.66 -22.64
N MET A 146 5.51 -3.94 -21.72
CA MET A 146 4.12 -3.50 -21.88
C MET A 146 3.97 -2.23 -22.72
N ASP A 147 5.07 -1.62 -23.17
CA ASP A 147 5.05 -0.36 -23.92
C ASP A 147 4.31 0.75 -23.16
N CYS A 148 4.66 0.94 -21.88
CA CYS A 148 4.00 1.87 -20.97
C CYS A 148 4.12 3.33 -21.48
N GLY A 149 3.00 4.06 -21.55
CA GLY A 149 3.00 5.45 -22.02
C GLY A 149 3.82 6.42 -21.16
N VAL A 150 3.82 6.23 -19.83
CA VAL A 150 4.78 6.87 -18.91
C VAL A 150 5.66 5.79 -18.31
N ALA A 151 6.84 5.62 -18.89
CA ALA A 151 7.74 4.53 -18.58
C ALA A 151 8.55 4.82 -17.29
N PHE A 152 8.16 4.19 -16.18
CA PHE A 152 8.91 4.25 -14.91
C PHE A 152 10.35 3.73 -15.03
N CYS A 153 10.68 2.98 -16.08
CA CYS A 153 12.03 2.49 -16.31
C CYS A 153 13.01 3.59 -16.81
N HIS A 154 12.53 4.66 -17.46
CA HIS A 154 13.41 5.64 -18.10
C HIS A 154 13.64 6.91 -17.28
N HIS A 155 12.65 7.41 -16.56
CA HIS A 155 12.78 8.71 -15.89
C HIS A 155 11.89 8.84 -14.66
N GLN A 156 12.49 8.76 -13.47
CA GLN A 156 12.01 9.44 -12.26
C GLN A 156 13.17 9.75 -11.29
N PRO A 157 13.21 10.92 -10.63
CA PRO A 157 14.11 11.13 -9.50
C PRO A 157 13.76 10.11 -8.40
N GLY A 158 14.65 9.15 -8.17
CA GLY A 158 14.47 8.07 -7.17
C GLY A 158 14.01 6.72 -7.72
N SER A 159 13.75 6.56 -9.03
CA SER A 159 13.53 5.22 -9.63
C SER A 159 13.86 5.19 -11.12
N GLY A 160 14.38 4.05 -11.60
CA GLY A 160 14.72 3.84 -13.01
C GLY A 160 16.19 4.16 -13.36
N CYS A 161 16.44 4.44 -14.65
CA CYS A 161 17.76 4.84 -15.15
C CYS A 161 18.08 6.30 -14.78
N PRO A 162 19.22 6.60 -14.15
CA PRO A 162 19.63 7.97 -13.81
C PRO A 162 20.01 8.81 -15.04
#